data_AF-A0A4R6QMZ2-F1
#
_entry.id   AF-A0A4R6QMZ2-F1
#
_cell.length_a   1.000
_cell.length_b   1.000
_cell.length_c   1.000
_cell.angle_alpha   90.00
_cell.angle_beta   90.00
_cell.angle_gamma   90.00
#
_symmetry.space_group_name_H-M   'P 1'
#
loop_
_entity.id
_entity.type
_entity.pdbx_description
1 polymer ?
#
loop_
_entity_poly.entity_id
_entity_poly.type
_entity_poly.pdbx_seq_one_letter_code
_entity_poly.pdbx_strand_id
1 'polypeptide(L)'
;MSPLDALWHALNFFAPALGVGLISALLAKLLWRRELKSVPWQRLAIWATAASAVALVLSLVFLGRDGKMLGYGAMLLACSLSLWWAGFKR
;
A
#
# COMPACT_ATOMS: atom_id res chain seq x y z
N MET A 1 12.68 -22.63 -8.86
CA MET A 1 11.37 -22.05 -9.24
C MET A 1 11.46 -21.76 -10.71
N SER A 2 10.49 -22.21 -11.51
CA SER A 2 10.43 -21.79 -12.91
C SER A 2 10.32 -20.26 -12.95
N PRO A 3 10.75 -19.58 -14.03
CA PRO A 3 10.58 -18.14 -14.17
C PRO A 3 9.12 -17.70 -13.98
N LEU A 4 8.17 -18.56 -14.35
CA LEU A 4 6.74 -18.36 -14.17
C LEU A 4 6.33 -18.40 -12.69
N ASP A 5 6.91 -19.32 -11.91
CA ASP A 5 6.66 -19.40 -10.46
C ASP A 5 7.18 -18.17 -9.72
N ALA A 6 8.34 -17.64 -10.13
CA ALA A 6 8.91 -16.44 -9.55
C ALA A 6 8.01 -15.21 -9.79
N LEU A 7 7.44 -15.10 -10.99
CA LEU A 7 6.46 -14.06 -11.32
C LEU A 7 5.20 -14.19 -10.47
N TRP A 8 4.64 -15.40 -10.35
CA TRP A 8 3.48 -15.64 -9.49
C TRP A 8 3.74 -15.33 -8.02
N HIS A 9 4.94 -15.65 -7.54
CA HIS A 9 5.34 -15.37 -6.16
C HIS A 9 5.43 -13.86 -5.89
N ALA A 10 6.06 -13.11 -6.81
CA ALA A 10 6.15 -11.66 -6.72
C ALA A 10 4.75 -11.02 -6.76
N LEU A 11 3.87 -11.48 -7.66
CA LEU A 11 2.50 -10.98 -7.75
C LEU A 11 1.72 -11.24 -6.45
N ASN A 12 1.83 -12.44 -5.86
CA ASN A 12 1.19 -12.74 -4.58
C ASN A 12 1.74 -11.90 -3.42
N PHE A 13 3.04 -11.59 -3.43
CA PHE A 13 3.66 -10.73 -2.43
C PHE A 13 3.15 -9.28 -2.54
N PHE A 14 2.98 -8.75 -3.75
CA PHE A 14 2.46 -7.39 -3.96
C PHE A 14 0.93 -7.27 -3.95
N ALA A 15 0.20 -8.38 -4.11
CA ALA A 15 -1.26 -8.42 -4.05
C ALA A 15 -1.85 -7.71 -2.82
N PRO A 16 -1.39 -7.94 -1.57
CA PRO A 16 -1.89 -7.20 -0.41
C PRO A 16 -1.58 -5.70 -0.47
N ALA A 17 -0.43 -5.28 -0.97
CA ALA A 17 -0.11 -3.86 -1.11
C ALA A 17 -1.00 -3.15 -2.15
N LEU A 18 -1.31 -3.83 -3.26
CA LEU A 18 -2.24 -3.34 -4.27
C LEU A 18 -3.66 -3.28 -3.71
N GLY A 19 -4.16 -4.38 -3.13
CA GLY A 19 -5.50 -4.45 -2.57
C GLY A 19 -5.73 -3.41 -1.48
N VAL A 20 -4.84 -3.35 -0.49
CA VAL A 20 -4.95 -2.39 0.62
C VAL A 20 -4.80 -0.96 0.11
N GLY A 21 -3.80 -0.66 -0.72
CA GLY A 21 -3.59 0.71 -1.23
C GLY A 21 -4.79 1.24 -2.03
N LEU A 22 -5.37 0.42 -2.92
CA LEU A 22 -6.52 0.80 -3.73
C LEU A 22 -7.80 0.95 -2.89
N ILE A 23 -8.09 -0.02 -2.03
CA ILE A 23 -9.28 -0.01 -1.17
C ILE A 23 -9.20 1.16 -0.19
N SER A 24 -8.05 1.37 0.47
CA SER A 24 -7.86 2.47 1.41
C SER A 24 -7.94 3.83 0.71
N ALA A 25 -7.42 3.98 -0.51
CA ALA A 25 -7.58 5.22 -1.29
C ALA A 25 -9.04 5.50 -1.67
N LEU A 26 -9.80 4.46 -2.05
CA LEU A 26 -11.24 4.58 -2.33
C LEU A 26 -12.01 4.97 -1.06
N LEU A 27 -11.78 4.27 0.04
CA LEU A 27 -12.44 4.53 1.33
C LEU A 27 -12.10 5.93 1.86
N ALA A 28 -10.84 6.35 1.79
CA ALA A 28 -10.42 7.69 2.18
C ALA A 28 -11.18 8.76 1.37
N LYS A 29 -11.27 8.59 0.06
CA LYS A 29 -12.01 9.52 -0.80
C LYS A 29 -13.52 9.50 -0.56
N LEU A 30 -14.10 8.35 -0.21
CA LEU A 30 -15.52 8.21 0.10
C LEU A 30 -15.87 8.90 1.43
N LEU A 31 -15.06 8.68 2.46
CA LEU A 31 -15.27 9.21 3.81
C LEU A 31 -14.98 10.72 3.89
N TRP A 32 -13.90 11.18 3.24
CA TRP A 32 -13.49 12.59 3.20
C TRP A 32 -13.72 13.25 1.83
N ARG A 33 -14.83 12.91 1.17
CA ARG A 33 -15.16 13.41 -0.18
C ARG A 33 -15.11 14.93 -0.35
N ARG A 34 -15.39 15.69 0.71
CA ARG A 34 -15.36 17.16 0.71
C ARG A 34 -13.93 17.69 0.74
N GLU A 35 -13.11 17.17 1.65
CA GLU A 35 -11.71 17.58 1.84
C GLU A 35 -10.82 17.15 0.66
N LEU A 36 -11.04 15.93 0.16
CA LEU A 36 -10.24 15.31 -0.91
C LEU A 36 -10.80 15.57 -2.32
N LYS A 37 -11.77 16.48 -2.47
CA LYS A 37 -12.41 16.76 -3.78
C LYS A 37 -11.39 17.22 -4.83
N SER A 38 -10.39 17.99 -4.42
CA SER A 38 -9.31 18.49 -5.30
C SER A 38 -8.22 17.47 -5.59
N VAL A 39 -8.17 16.35 -4.84
CA VAL A 39 -7.11 15.35 -4.99
C VAL A 39 -7.59 14.21 -5.92
N PRO A 40 -6.88 13.94 -7.03
CA PRO A 40 -7.23 12.83 -7.90
C PRO A 40 -7.05 11.51 -7.17
N TRP A 41 -7.99 10.58 -7.35
CA TRP A 41 -7.94 9.27 -6.68
C TRP A 41 -6.67 8.49 -7.07
N GLN A 42 -6.25 8.60 -8.33
CA GLN A 42 -5.02 7.97 -8.83
C GLN A 42 -3.79 8.38 -8.01
N ARG A 43 -3.69 9.65 -7.59
CA ARG A 43 -2.58 10.10 -6.74
C ARG A 43 -2.62 9.37 -5.39
N LEU A 44 -3.78 9.33 -4.73
CA LEU A 44 -3.95 8.62 -3.45
C LEU A 44 -3.62 7.13 -3.57
N ALA A 45 -4.15 6.47 -4.61
CA ALA A 45 -3.91 5.07 -4.91
C ALA A 45 -2.42 4.78 -5.15
N ILE A 46 -1.75 5.55 -6.01
CA ILE A 46 -0.33 5.35 -6.33
C ILE A 46 0.52 5.51 -5.07
N TRP A 47 0.32 6.57 -4.29
CA TRP A 47 1.09 6.78 -3.06
C TRP A 47 0.82 5.69 -2.01
N ALA A 48 -0.45 5.30 -1.81
CA ALA A 48 -0.83 4.26 -0.86
C ALA A 48 -0.26 2.89 -1.22
N THR A 49 -0.39 2.49 -2.48
CA THR A 49 0.15 1.23 -2.99
C THR A 49 1.69 1.23 -2.98
N ALA A 50 2.33 2.31 -3.44
CA ALA A 50 3.79 2.39 -3.46
C ALA A 50 4.38 2.33 -2.05
N ALA A 51 3.81 3.09 -1.10
CA ALA A 51 4.25 3.06 0.29
C ALA A 51 4.04 1.68 0.93
N SER A 52 2.90 1.03 0.65
CA SER A 52 2.61 -0.33 1.12
C SER A 52 3.61 -1.36 0.54
N ALA A 53 3.91 -1.27 -0.74
CA ALA A 53 4.87 -2.14 -1.42
C ALA A 53 6.29 -1.98 -0.84
N VAL A 54 6.74 -0.73 -0.65
CA VAL A 54 8.04 -0.44 -0.03
C VAL A 54 8.08 -0.98 1.40
N ALA A 55 7.02 -0.80 2.18
CA ALA A 55 6.95 -1.30 3.56
C ALA A 55 7.01 -2.83 3.62
N LEU A 56 6.37 -3.54 2.69
CA LEU A 56 6.48 -5.00 2.59
C LEU A 56 7.91 -5.43 2.25
N VAL A 57 8.55 -4.78 1.25
CA VAL A 57 9.94 -5.09 0.88
C VAL A 57 10.90 -4.84 2.05
N LEU A 58 10.77 -3.69 2.72
CA LEU A 58 11.58 -3.39 3.91
C LEU A 58 11.35 -4.42 5.01
N SER A 59 10.09 -4.76 5.27
CA SER A 59 9.76 -5.77 6.28
C SER A 59 10.36 -7.11 5.94
N LEU A 60 10.34 -7.53 4.67
CA LEU A 60 10.97 -8.76 4.22
C LEU A 60 12.48 -8.75 4.45
N VAL A 61 13.15 -7.64 4.14
CA VAL A 61 14.59 -7.44 4.36
C VAL A 61 14.94 -7.50 5.85
N PHE A 62 14.16 -6.85 6.72
CA PHE A 62 14.43 -6.81 8.16
C PHE A 62 14.05 -8.08 8.91
N LEU A 63 12.91 -8.69 8.57
CA LEU A 63 12.39 -9.86 9.30
C LEU A 63 12.87 -11.19 8.71
N GLY A 64 13.46 -11.17 7.51
CA GLY A 64 14.00 -12.33 6.79
C GLY A 64 12.96 -13.39 6.42
N ARG A 65 11.66 -13.12 6.66
CA ARG A 65 10.55 -14.02 6.37
C ARG A 65 9.32 -13.23 5.95
N ASP A 66 8.72 -13.71 4.87
CA ASP A 66 7.42 -13.25 4.41
C ASP A 66 6.29 -13.58 5.39
N GLY A 67 5.29 -12.70 5.47
CA GLY A 67 4.02 -12.98 6.15
C GLY A 67 3.98 -12.79 7.67
N LYS A 68 4.98 -12.16 8.30
CA LYS A 68 4.84 -11.77 9.72
C LYS A 68 3.81 -10.66 9.87
N MET A 69 2.95 -10.75 10.90
CA MET A 69 1.96 -9.72 11.22
C MET A 69 2.57 -8.31 11.35
N LEU A 70 3.81 -8.22 11.82
CA LEU A 70 4.55 -6.96 11.92
C LEU A 70 4.80 -6.32 10.55
N GLY A 71 5.05 -7.11 9.50
CA GLY A 71 5.20 -6.59 8.13
C GLY A 71 3.89 -6.03 7.56
N TYR A 72 2.76 -6.70 7.85
CA TYR A 72 1.44 -6.16 7.51
C TYR A 72 1.09 -4.91 8.33
N GLY A 73 1.50 -4.85 9.60
CA GLY A 73 1.38 -3.65 10.42
C GLY A 73 2.15 -2.47 9.84
N ALA A 74 3.42 -2.68 9.47
CA ALA A 74 4.24 -1.67 8.80
C ALA A 74 3.63 -1.21 7.47
N MET A 75 3.08 -2.15 6.69
CA MET A 75 2.35 -1.85 5.45
C MET A 75 1.15 -0.93 5.70
N LEU A 76 0.30 -1.24 6.69
CA LEU A 76 -0.87 -0.43 7.03
C LEU A 76 -0.48 0.97 7.54
N LEU A 77 0.59 1.07 8.34
CA LEU A 77 1.12 2.35 8.80
C LEU A 77 1.61 3.20 7.63
N ALA A 78 2.38 2.60 6.71
CA ALA A 78 2.85 3.27 5.50
C ALA A 78 1.69 3.71 4.58
N CYS A 79 0.67 2.87 4.43
CA CYS A 79 -0.55 3.20 3.68
C CYS A 79 -1.29 4.39 4.32
N SER A 80 -1.46 4.40 5.64
CA SER A 80 -2.15 5.47 6.35
C SER A 80 -1.39 6.80 6.26
N LEU A 81 -0.07 6.77 6.48
CA LEU A 81 0.80 7.95 6.40
C LEU A 81 0.85 8.54 5.00
N SER A 82 0.91 7.69 3.96
CA SER A 82 0.92 8.14 2.56
C SER A 82 -0.41 8.76 2.14
N LEU A 83 -1.55 8.20 2.56
CA LEU A 83 -2.87 8.82 2.35
C LEU A 83 -3.01 10.15 3.09
N TRP A 84 -2.50 10.22 4.33
CA TRP A 84 -2.47 11.47 5.08
C TRP A 84 -1.65 12.53 4.33
N TRP A 85 -0.42 12.18 3.95
CA TRP A 85 0.48 13.10 3.27
C TRP A 85 -0.03 13.54 1.89
N ALA A 86 -0.52 12.61 1.08
CA ALA A 86 -1.00 12.90 -0.28
C ALA A 86 -2.38 13.58 -0.31
N GLY A 87 -3.19 13.40 0.74
CA GLY A 87 -4.58 13.85 0.80
C GLY A 87 -4.82 15.11 1.61
N PHE A 88 -4.21 15.24 2.79
CA PHE A 88 -4.56 16.30 3.75
C PHE A 88 -3.42 17.26 4.06
N LYS A 89 -2.17 16.88 3.80
CA LYS A 89 -1.06 17.82 3.91
C LYS A 89 -1.06 18.69 2.64
N ARG A 90 -1.69 19.87 2.74
CA ARG A 90 -1.58 20.94 1.74
C ARG A 90 -0.26 21.67 1.89
#